data_AF-Q2NUZ0-F1
#
_entry.id   AF-Q2NUZ0-F1
#
_cell.length_a   1.000
_cell.length_b   1.000
_cell.length_c   1.000
_cell.angle_alpha   90.00
_cell.angle_beta   90.00
_cell.angle_gamma   90.00
#
_symmetry.space_group_name_H-M   'P 1'
#
loop_
_entity.id
_entity.type
_entity.pdbx_description
1 polymer ?
#
loop_
_entity_poly.entity_id
_entity_poly.type
_entity_poly.pdbx_seq_one_letter_code
_entity_poly.pdbx_strand_id
1 'polypeptide(L)'
;MLEMSLSPLKAQQFTVGLAGQSCLIRLFQMPNGLYLDLTVEGKPLLQGIPCLNMSRLVRYGYLGFAGDLFFSDREGTEDPVWSQLGDRFRLFYLTADELNV
;
A
#
# COMPACT_ATOMS: atom_id res chain seq x y z
N MET A 1 -1.45 10.79 -8.32
CA MET A 1 -1.34 9.43 -7.79
C MET A 1 -0.28 8.67 -8.56
N LEU A 2 0.50 7.83 -7.89
CA LEU A 2 1.56 7.02 -8.50
C LEU A 2 1.27 5.53 -8.28
N GLU A 3 1.32 4.73 -9.34
CA GLU A 3 1.03 3.29 -9.27
C GLU A 3 2.27 2.47 -8.93
N MET A 4 2.15 1.52 -8.00
CA MET A 4 3.20 0.57 -7.67
C MET A 4 3.15 -0.66 -8.58
N SER A 5 4.32 -1.06 -9.09
CA SER A 5 4.47 -2.33 -9.82
C SER A 5 4.49 -3.50 -8.83
N LEU A 6 3.47 -4.36 -8.89
CA LEU A 6 3.33 -5.54 -8.04
C LEU A 6 3.39 -6.82 -8.86
N SER A 7 3.83 -7.91 -8.23
CA SER A 7 3.74 -9.26 -8.78
C SER A 7 2.67 -10.08 -8.04
N PRO A 8 2.02 -11.07 -8.70
CA PRO A 8 1.00 -11.92 -8.07
C PRO A 8 1.64 -13.00 -7.17
N LEU A 9 2.28 -12.56 -6.08
CA LEU A 9 2.96 -13.41 -5.11
C LEU A 9 2.28 -13.33 -3.75
N LYS A 10 2.18 -14.47 -3.06
CA LYS A 10 1.65 -14.53 -1.68
C LYS A 10 2.46 -13.69 -0.69
N ALA A 11 3.74 -13.45 -0.95
CA ALA A 11 4.56 -12.53 -0.20
C ALA A 11 5.54 -11.85 -1.16
N GLN A 12 5.67 -10.53 -1.05
CA GLN A 12 6.67 -9.75 -1.78
C GLN A 12 7.11 -8.55 -0.94
N GLN A 13 8.32 -8.08 -1.21
CA GLN A 13 8.90 -6.93 -0.54
C GLN A 13 9.70 -6.13 -1.55
N PHE A 14 9.54 -4.81 -1.53
CA PHE A 14 10.27 -3.90 -2.41
C PHE A 14 10.48 -2.54 -1.74
N THR A 15 11.50 -1.83 -2.20
CA THR A 15 11.81 -0.47 -1.76
C THR A 15 11.45 0.52 -2.84
N VAL A 16 10.80 1.63 -2.46
CA VAL A 16 10.41 2.71 -3.36
C VAL A 16 10.65 4.06 -2.69
N GLY A 17 11.05 5.07 -3.46
CA GLY A 17 11.16 6.45 -3.00
C GLY A 17 9.82 7.18 -3.16
N LEU A 18 9.18 7.59 -2.07
CA LEU A 18 7.90 8.32 -2.08
C LEU A 18 8.08 9.66 -1.35
N ALA A 19 7.81 10.77 -2.03
CA ALA A 19 8.03 12.14 -1.51
C ALA A 19 9.42 12.37 -0.88
N GLY A 20 10.46 11.74 -1.43
CA GLY A 20 11.83 11.81 -0.91
C GLY A 20 12.10 10.92 0.30
N GLN A 21 11.14 10.09 0.73
CA GLN A 21 11.31 9.09 1.78
C GLN A 21 11.59 7.70 1.17
N SER A 22 12.56 6.99 1.71
CA SER A 22 12.83 5.59 1.40
C SER A 22 11.83 4.70 2.12
N CYS A 23 10.93 4.09 1.35
CA CYS A 23 9.83 3.26 1.86
C CYS A 23 10.06 1.81 1.50
N LEU A 24 10.22 0.96 2.50
CA LEU A 24 10.19 -0.49 2.36
C LEU A 24 8.75 -0.95 2.59
N ILE A 25 8.15 -1.51 1.55
CA ILE A 25 6.80 -2.04 1.57
C ILE A 25 6.88 -3.56 1.48
N ARG A 26 6.18 -4.24 2.38
CA ARG A 26 6.02 -5.70 2.34
C ARG A 26 4.55 -6.04 2.28
N LEU A 27 4.17 -6.82 1.29
CA LEU A 27 2.82 -7.36 1.13
C LEU A 27 2.85 -8.86 1.41
N PHE A 28 1.87 -9.36 2.16
CA PHE A 28 1.76 -10.78 2.45
C PHE A 28 0.31 -11.21 2.65
N GLN A 29 -0.02 -12.36 2.09
CA GLN A 29 -1.33 -12.99 2.19
C GLN A 29 -1.39 -13.84 3.46
N MET A 30 -2.43 -13.61 4.25
CA MET A 30 -2.90 -14.48 5.31
C MET A 30 -4.21 -15.17 4.88
N PRO A 31 -4.67 -16.23 5.58
CA PRO A 31 -5.92 -16.92 5.25
C PRO A 31 -7.16 -16.01 5.20
N ASN A 32 -7.14 -14.91 5.97
CA ASN A 32 -8.25 -13.97 6.13
C ASN A 32 -8.10 -12.67 5.33
N GLY A 33 -6.99 -12.46 4.60
CA GLY A 33 -6.80 -11.23 3.83
C GLY A 33 -5.35 -10.94 3.45
N LEU A 34 -5.17 -9.88 2.67
CA LEU A 34 -3.86 -9.33 2.33
C LEU A 34 -3.48 -8.25 3.35
N TYR A 35 -2.21 -8.24 3.74
CA TYR A 35 -1.67 -7.34 4.74
C TYR A 35 -0.44 -6.61 4.22
N LEU A 36 -0.21 -5.42 4.76
CA LEU A 36 0.92 -4.57 4.42
C LEU A 36 1.71 -4.15 5.68
N ASP A 37 3.03 -4.25 5.56
CA ASP A 37 3.98 -3.58 6.44
C ASP A 37 4.61 -2.40 5.68
N LEU A 38 4.74 -1.25 6.35
CA LEU A 38 5.41 -0.06 5.86
C LEU A 38 6.53 0.33 6.83
N THR A 39 7.75 0.42 6.31
CA THR A 39 8.92 0.93 7.02
C THR A 39 9.44 2.13 6.25
N VAL A 40 9.61 3.26 6.95
CA VAL A 40 10.04 4.53 6.35
C VAL A 40 11.37 4.94 6.98
N GLU A 41 12.39 5.23 6.16
CA GLU A 41 13.73 5.60 6.64
C GLU A 41 14.30 4.59 7.66
N GLY A 42 14.08 3.30 7.40
CA GLY A 42 14.52 2.20 8.26
C GLY A 42 13.74 2.04 9.57
N LYS A 43 12.71 2.85 9.82
CA LYS A 43 11.85 2.76 11.01
C LYS A 43 10.50 2.14 10.64
N PRO A 44 10.10 1.02 11.28
CA PRO A 44 8.77 0.46 11.08
C PRO A 44 7.72 1.49 11.45
N LEU A 45 6.83 1.79 10.50
CA LEU A 45 5.75 2.75 10.69
C LEU A 45 4.42 2.06 10.93
N LEU A 46 4.10 1.07 10.09
CA LEU A 46 2.91 0.26 10.16
C LEU A 46 3.29 -1.19 9.93
N GLN A 47 2.66 -2.11 10.67
CA GLN A 47 2.88 -3.54 10.52
C GLN A 47 1.54 -4.25 10.61
N GLY A 48 1.29 -5.21 9.72
CA GLY A 48 0.10 -6.03 9.73
C GLY A 48 -1.20 -5.25 9.51
N ILE A 49 -1.18 -4.19 8.70
CA ILE A 49 -2.40 -3.45 8.37
C ILE A 49 -3.18 -4.18 7.27
N PRO A 50 -4.48 -4.44 7.44
CA PRO A 50 -5.29 -5.09 6.42
C PRO A 50 -5.43 -4.19 5.19
N CYS A 51 -5.22 -4.77 4.02
CA CYS A 51 -5.42 -4.11 2.74
C CYS A 51 -6.88 -4.27 2.32
N LEU A 52 -7.63 -3.17 2.39
CA LEU A 52 -9.03 -3.11 1.97
C LEU A 52 -9.17 -2.19 0.74
N ASN A 53 -10.12 -2.51 -0.13
CA ASN A 53 -10.37 -1.71 -1.33
C ASN A 53 -10.77 -0.28 -0.98
N MET A 54 -10.18 0.69 -1.68
CA MET A 54 -10.40 2.13 -1.51
C MET A 54 -10.16 2.66 -0.09
N SER A 55 -9.50 1.88 0.77
CA SER A 55 -9.15 2.29 2.13
C SER A 55 -7.73 2.84 2.17
N ARG A 56 -7.59 4.06 2.70
CA ARG A 56 -6.31 4.62 3.13
C ARG A 56 -5.64 3.71 4.15
N LEU A 57 -4.36 3.42 3.95
CA LEU A 57 -3.58 2.51 4.79
C LEU A 57 -2.91 3.25 5.97
N VAL A 58 -2.41 4.46 5.74
CA VAL A 58 -1.69 5.24 6.75
C VAL A 58 -2.63 6.15 7.54
N ARG A 59 -3.54 6.87 6.85
CA ARG A 59 -4.63 7.71 7.37
C ARG A 59 -4.23 8.93 8.21
N TYR A 60 -3.14 8.85 8.96
CA TYR A 60 -2.80 9.80 10.01
C TYR A 60 -1.47 10.51 9.71
N GLY A 61 -1.54 11.80 9.38
CA GLY A 61 -0.36 12.59 9.05
C GLY A 61 0.69 12.67 10.17
N TYR A 62 0.30 12.51 11.44
CA TYR A 62 1.25 12.53 12.57
C TYR A 62 2.22 11.35 12.58
N LEU A 63 1.96 10.30 11.79
CA LEU A 63 2.86 9.15 11.67
C LEU A 63 4.15 9.49 10.90
N GLY A 64 4.22 10.64 10.22
CA GLY A 64 5.45 11.07 9.55
C GLY A 64 5.70 10.39 8.20
N PHE A 65 4.66 9.83 7.59
CA PHE A 65 4.65 9.47 6.16
C PHE A 65 3.99 10.59 5.36
N ALA A 66 4.70 11.09 4.35
CA ALA A 66 4.22 12.16 3.50
C ALA A 66 3.31 11.58 2.42
N GLY A 67 2.00 11.56 2.67
CA GLY A 67 1.00 11.04 1.73
C GLY A 67 0.23 9.85 2.31
N ASP A 68 -0.38 9.05 1.43
CA ASP A 68 -1.07 7.82 1.82
C ASP A 68 -0.95 6.75 0.72
N LEU A 69 -1.23 5.51 1.11
CA LEU A 69 -1.30 4.37 0.21
C LEU A 69 -2.72 3.80 0.25
N PHE A 70 -3.23 3.34 -0.89
CA PHE A 70 -4.50 2.63 -0.96
C PHE A 70 -4.52 1.61 -2.09
N PHE A 71 -5.33 0.58 -1.94
CA PHE A 71 -5.63 -0.35 -3.02
C PHE A 71 -6.89 0.08 -3.78
N SER A 72 -6.91 -0.17 -5.07
CA SER A 72 -8.11 -0.03 -5.91
C SER A 72 -8.31 -1.29 -6.74
N ASP A 73 -9.53 -1.83 -6.68
CA ASP A 73 -10.05 -2.84 -7.60
C ASP A 73 -10.50 -2.16 -8.91
N ARG A 74 -9.91 -2.57 -10.03
CA ARG A 74 -10.25 -2.04 -11.37
C ARG A 74 -11.49 -2.69 -12.00
N GLU A 75 -11.93 -3.83 -11.49
CA GLU A 75 -13.00 -4.63 -12.09
C GLU A 75 -14.24 -4.72 -11.20
N GLY A 76 -14.17 -4.21 -9.97
CA GLY A 76 -15.28 -4.27 -9.03
C GLY A 76 -15.01 -3.53 -7.73
N THR A 77 -15.46 -4.12 -6.62
CA THR A 77 -15.35 -3.54 -5.28
C THR A 77 -14.79 -4.52 -4.25
N GLU A 78 -14.04 -5.54 -4.69
CA GLU A 78 -13.50 -6.57 -3.79
C GLU A 78 -12.18 -6.15 -3.15
N ASP A 79 -11.90 -6.70 -1.97
CA ASP A 79 -10.61 -6.51 -1.30
C ASP A 79 -9.48 -7.25 -2.03
N PRO A 80 -8.26 -6.70 -2.01
CA PRO A 80 -7.13 -7.24 -2.76
C PRO A 80 -6.73 -8.64 -2.31
N VAL A 81 -6.55 -9.53 -3.29
CA VAL A 81 -5.97 -10.87 -3.10
C VAL A 81 -4.69 -11.04 -3.89
N TRP A 82 -3.76 -11.84 -3.35
CA TRP A 82 -2.43 -12.02 -3.92
C TRP A 82 -2.40 -12.43 -5.40
N SER A 83 -3.39 -13.21 -5.85
CA SER A 83 -3.40 -13.81 -7.19
C SER A 83 -3.64 -12.82 -8.32
N GLN A 84 -4.19 -11.63 -8.02
CA GLN A 84 -4.45 -10.58 -9.02
C GLN A 84 -3.76 -9.25 -8.68
N LEU A 85 -2.73 -9.28 -7.83
CA LEU A 85 -1.90 -8.10 -7.55
C LEU A 85 -1.15 -7.67 -8.81
N GLY A 86 -1.19 -6.36 -9.08
CA GLY A 86 -0.54 -5.80 -10.27
C GLY A 86 -1.32 -6.03 -11.56
N ASP A 87 -2.55 -6.55 -11.48
CA ASP A 87 -3.48 -6.59 -12.59
C ASP A 87 -4.82 -5.93 -12.24
N ARG A 88 -5.71 -6.66 -11.55
CA ARG A 88 -6.97 -6.15 -11.03
C ARG A 88 -6.78 -5.24 -9.82
N PHE A 89 -5.97 -5.68 -8.85
CA PHE A 89 -5.72 -4.94 -7.62
C PHE A 89 -4.43 -4.14 -7.76
N ARG A 90 -4.59 -2.81 -7.78
CA ARG A 90 -3.48 -1.87 -7.92
C ARG A 90 -3.26 -1.13 -6.62
N LEU A 91 -1.99 -0.99 -6.23
CA LEU A 91 -1.58 -0.18 -5.10
C LEU A 91 -1.16 1.20 -5.62
N PHE A 92 -1.76 2.24 -5.05
CA PHE A 92 -1.49 3.61 -5.41
C PHE A 92 -0.94 4.39 -4.22
N TYR A 93 -0.07 5.34 -4.54
CA TYR A 93 0.39 6.38 -3.63
C TYR A 93 -0.29 7.71 -3.97
N LEU A 94 -0.79 8.38 -2.93
CA LEU A 94 -1.33 9.74 -2.96
C LEU A 94 -0.33 10.68 -2.30
N THR A 95 -0.03 11.79 -2.95
CA THR A 95 0.83 12.82 -2.34
C THR A 95 0.07 13.56 -1.23
N ALA A 96 0.81 14.28 -0.37
CA ALA A 96 0.19 15.10 0.68
C ALA A 96 -0.75 16.17 0.11
N ASP A 97 -0.42 16.77 -1.04
CA ASP A 97 -1.28 17.72 -1.74
C ASP A 97 -2.60 17.08 -2.21
N GLU A 98 -2.56 15.85 -2.73
CA GLU A 98 -3.75 15.12 -3.21
C GLU A 98 -4.70 14.72 -2.08
N LEU A 99 -4.24 14.66 -0.83
CA LEU A 99 -5.08 14.35 0.33
C LEU A 99 -5.85 15.56 0.88
N ASN A 100 -5.44 16.78 0.50
CA ASN A 100 -6.03 18.02 0.99
C ASN A 100 -7.08 18.62 0.04
N VAL A 101 -7.45 17.88 -1.01
CA VAL A 101 -8.50 18.22 -1.98
C VAL A 101 -9.81 17.55 -1.58
#